data_AF-A0AAW8K716-F1
#
_entry.id   AF-A0AAW8K716-F1
#
_cell.length_a   1.000
_cell.length_b   1.000
_cell.length_c   1.000
_cell.angle_alpha   90.00
_cell.angle_beta   90.00
_cell.angle_gamma   90.00
#
_symmetry.space_group_name_H-M   'P 1'
#
loop_
_entity.id
_entity.type
_entity.pdbx_description
1 polymer ?
#
loop_
_entity_poly.entity_id
_entity_poly.type
_entity_poly.pdbx_seq_one_letter_code
_entity_poly.pdbx_strand_id
1 'polypeptide(L)'
;IEEPTLEMMFLINNSPFAGKDGEPITSRKLLARLQKEAESDIALHVYETDSADMFRVAGRGELHLSILIEKMRREGLEFQVSSPQVIIREENG
;
A
#
# COMPACT_ATOMS: atom_id res chain seq x y z
N ILE A 1 -10.84 -0.75 18.46
CA ILE A 1 -9.84 -0.62 17.38
C ILE A 1 -10.44 -1.38 16.20
N GLU A 2 -10.53 -0.76 15.03
CA GLU A 2 -11.19 -1.37 13.86
C GLU A 2 -10.14 -2.09 13.02
N GLU A 3 -10.30 -3.39 12.88
CA GLU A 3 -9.29 -4.25 12.27
C GLU A 3 -9.41 -4.22 10.73
N PRO A 4 -8.29 -4.33 9.99
CA PRO A 4 -8.33 -4.34 8.53
C PRO A 4 -9.02 -5.61 8.01
N THR A 5 -9.65 -5.52 6.83
CA THR A 5 -10.41 -6.62 6.21
C THR A 5 -9.86 -7.02 4.85
N LEU A 6 -9.16 -6.10 4.18
CA LEU A 6 -8.48 -6.30 2.90
C LEU A 6 -7.01 -5.93 3.01
N GLU A 7 -6.18 -6.65 2.27
CA GLU A 7 -4.76 -6.34 2.08
C GLU A 7 -4.37 -6.37 0.60
N MET A 8 -3.34 -5.62 0.25
CA MET A 8 -2.70 -5.66 -1.06
C MET A 8 -1.20 -5.31 -0.93
N MET A 9 -0.42 -5.69 -1.93
CA MET A 9 0.99 -5.35 -2.02
C MET A 9 1.15 -4.02 -2.74
N PHE A 10 1.97 -3.14 -2.18
CA PHE A 10 2.47 -1.90 -2.79
C PHE A 10 3.93 -2.11 -3.14
N LEU A 11 4.31 -1.87 -4.40
CA LEU A 11 5.64 -2.15 -4.91
C LEU A 11 6.21 -0.93 -5.65
N ILE A 12 7.54 -0.82 -5.71
CA ILE A 12 8.17 0.12 -6.63
C ILE A 12 7.82 -0.25 -8.08
N ASN A 13 7.71 0.73 -8.98
CA ASN A 13 7.51 0.43 -10.39
C ASN A 13 8.83 0.00 -11.05
N ASN A 14 8.95 -1.28 -11.35
CA ASN A 14 10.09 -1.84 -12.11
C ASN A 14 9.74 -2.18 -13.57
N SER A 15 8.60 -1.69 -14.06
CA SER A 15 8.17 -1.94 -15.45
C SER A 15 9.01 -1.15 -16.48
N PRO A 16 8.98 -1.54 -17.77
CA PRO A 16 9.62 -0.77 -18.85
C PRO A 16 9.08 0.66 -19.05
N PHE A 17 8.00 1.02 -18.36
CA PHE A 17 7.37 2.33 -18.43
C PHE A 17 7.68 3.20 -17.20
N ALA A 18 8.57 2.74 -16.32
CA ALA A 18 8.95 3.47 -15.12
C ALA A 18 9.40 4.92 -15.45
N GLY A 19 8.77 5.90 -14.81
CA GLY A 19 9.09 7.33 -14.93
C GLY A 19 8.48 8.02 -16.16
N LYS A 20 7.46 7.41 -16.79
CA LYS A 20 6.75 8.04 -17.92
C LYS A 20 5.48 8.78 -17.51
N ASP A 21 4.82 8.36 -16.43
CA ASP A 21 3.53 8.90 -15.99
C ASP A 21 3.60 9.60 -14.61
N GLY A 22 4.73 9.48 -13.90
CA GLY A 22 5.00 10.16 -12.64
C GLY A 22 6.47 10.15 -12.25
N GLU A 23 6.78 10.61 -11.03
CA GLU A 23 8.11 10.51 -10.46
C GLU A 23 8.33 9.11 -9.87
N PRO A 24 9.35 8.36 -10.33
CA PRO A 24 9.70 7.08 -9.74
C PRO A 24 9.99 7.24 -8.24
N ILE A 25 9.33 6.43 -7.43
CA ILE A 25 9.56 6.41 -5.99
C ILE A 25 10.59 5.32 -5.63
N THR A 26 11.50 5.64 -4.70
CA THR A 26 12.38 4.62 -4.12
C THR A 26 11.66 3.86 -3.02
N SER A 27 12.05 2.61 -2.77
CA SER A 27 11.48 1.78 -1.69
C SER A 27 11.41 2.54 -0.35
N ARG A 28 12.50 3.20 0.05
CA ARG A 28 12.56 3.99 1.29
C ARG A 28 11.54 5.12 1.33
N LYS A 29 11.33 5.83 0.22
CA LYS A 29 10.34 6.91 0.14
C LYS A 29 8.91 6.35 0.17
N LEU A 30 8.68 5.20 -0.48
CA LEU A 30 7.40 4.51 -0.46
C LEU A 30 7.01 4.09 0.96
N LEU A 31 7.92 3.41 1.67
CA LEU A 31 7.71 3.03 3.07
C LEU A 31 7.40 4.24 3.94
N ALA A 32 8.22 5.30 3.85
CA ALA A 32 8.03 6.51 4.64
C ALA A 32 6.67 7.18 4.35
N ARG A 33 6.22 7.19 3.10
CA ARG A 33 4.91 7.75 2.72
C ARG A 33 3.74 6.93 3.25
N LEU A 34 3.85 5.60 3.22
CA LEU A 34 2.83 4.68 3.74
C LEU A 34 2.76 4.76 5.27
N GLN A 35 3.91 4.78 5.96
CA GLN A 35 3.99 4.95 7.41
C GLN A 35 3.38 6.29 7.85
N LYS A 36 3.66 7.37 7.12
CA LYS A 36 3.07 8.67 7.37
C LYS A 36 1.53 8.66 7.25
N GLU A 37 0.96 7.90 6.32
CA GLU A 37 -0.51 7.76 6.26
C GLU A 37 -1.02 6.99 7.49
N ALA A 38 -0.35 5.89 7.88
CA ALA A 38 -0.73 5.06 9.02
C ALA A 38 -0.66 5.81 10.37
N GLU A 39 0.17 6.85 10.49
CA GLU A 39 0.18 7.75 11.66
C GLU A 39 -1.15 8.51 11.82
N SER A 40 -1.82 8.81 10.71
CA SER A 40 -3.09 9.57 10.69
C SER A 40 -4.33 8.68 10.55
N ASP A 41 -4.19 7.52 9.91
CA ASP A 41 -5.26 6.55 9.70
C ASP A 41 -5.00 5.28 10.50
N ILE A 42 -5.67 5.17 11.65
CA ILE A 42 -5.56 4.05 12.60
C ILE A 42 -5.98 2.72 11.95
N ALA A 43 -6.72 2.76 10.85
CA ALA A 43 -7.17 1.57 10.17
C ALA A 43 -6.16 1.03 9.15
N LEU A 44 -5.19 1.85 8.76
CA LEU A 44 -4.16 1.47 7.81
C LEU A 44 -3.01 0.80 8.54
N HIS A 45 -2.68 -0.42 8.14
CA HIS A 45 -1.55 -1.17 8.67
C HIS A 45 -0.56 -1.44 7.55
N VAL A 46 0.71 -1.16 7.81
CA VAL A 46 1.80 -1.32 6.84
C VAL A 46 2.78 -2.33 7.40
N TYR A 47 3.07 -3.37 6.61
CA TYR A 47 4.01 -4.42 6.98
C TYR A 47 5.10 -4.50 5.92
N GLU A 48 6.35 -4.60 6.40
CA GLU A 48 7.47 -4.98 5.54
C GLU A 48 7.33 -6.44 5.11
N THR A 49 7.86 -6.77 3.94
CA THR A 49 7.89 -8.13 3.40
C THR A 49 9.34 -8.60 3.25
N ASP A 50 9.54 -9.84 2.82
CA ASP A 50 10.88 -10.37 2.54
C ASP A 50 11.58 -9.66 1.37
N SER A 51 10.83 -8.89 0.57
CA SER A 51 11.37 -8.04 -0.49
C SER A 51 11.40 -6.59 -0.03
N ALA A 52 12.58 -5.98 -0.11
CA ALA A 52 12.80 -4.58 0.25
C ALA A 52 11.97 -3.60 -0.61
N ASP A 53 11.47 -4.06 -1.76
CA ASP A 53 10.75 -3.24 -2.74
C ASP A 53 9.23 -3.45 -2.69
N MET A 54 8.74 -4.20 -1.71
CA MET A 54 7.34 -4.57 -1.56
C MET A 54 6.87 -4.42 -0.12
N PHE A 55 5.71 -3.80 0.04
CA PHE A 55 5.07 -3.56 1.33
C PHE A 55 3.64 -4.10 1.30
N ARG A 56 3.26 -4.84 2.33
CA ARG A 56 1.88 -5.28 2.50
C ARG A 56 1.11 -4.19 3.22
N VAL A 57 0.05 -3.69 2.60
CA VAL A 57 -0.80 -2.63 3.13
C VAL A 57 -2.19 -3.18 3.34
N ALA A 58 -2.68 -3.08 4.57
CA ALA A 58 -3.98 -3.58 5.00
C ALA A 58 -4.88 -2.44 5.46
N GLY A 59 -6.16 -2.49 5.10
CA GLY A 59 -7.15 -1.45 5.42
C GLY A 59 -8.57 -2.00 5.57
N ARG A 60 -9.50 -1.12 5.94
CA ARG A 60 -10.94 -1.42 6.16
C ARG A 60 -11.72 -1.97 4.95
N GLY A 61 -11.19 -1.84 3.74
CA GLY A 61 -11.87 -2.29 2.53
C GLY A 61 -11.28 -1.69 1.26
N GLU A 62 -11.86 -2.02 0.12
CA GLU A 62 -11.32 -1.67 -1.20
C GLU A 62 -11.28 -0.16 -1.39
N LEU A 63 -12.40 0.52 -1.11
CA LEU A 63 -12.50 1.97 -1.25
C LEU A 63 -11.45 2.72 -0.43
N HIS A 64 -11.14 2.25 0.78
CA HIS A 64 -10.12 2.87 1.63
C HIS A 64 -8.75 2.82 0.94
N LEU A 65 -8.35 1.64 0.46
CA LEU A 65 -7.07 1.48 -0.24
C LEU A 65 -7.05 2.23 -1.58
N SER A 66 -8.16 2.27 -2.31
CA SER A 66 -8.28 3.05 -3.55
C SER A 66 -8.10 4.56 -3.31
N ILE A 67 -8.61 5.11 -2.21
CA ILE A 67 -8.42 6.52 -1.85
C ILE A 67 -6.95 6.82 -1.60
N LEU A 68 -6.23 5.95 -0.86
CA LEU A 68 -4.80 6.10 -0.63
C LEU A 68 -4.02 6.08 -1.94
N ILE A 69 -4.33 5.13 -2.83
CA ILE A 69 -3.69 5.02 -4.15
C ILE A 69 -3.91 6.31 -4.96
N GLU A 70 -5.14 6.82 -5.01
CA GLU A 70 -5.46 8.03 -5.76
C GLU A 70 -4.81 9.29 -5.17
N LYS A 71 -4.70 9.40 -3.84
CA LYS A 71 -3.94 10.48 -3.18
C LYS A 71 -2.48 10.43 -3.63
N MET A 72 -1.82 9.29 -3.52
CA MET A 72 -0.41 9.12 -3.90
C MET A 72 -0.20 9.36 -5.41
N ARG A 73 -1.15 8.95 -6.26
CA ARG A 73 -1.12 9.25 -7.69
C ARG A 73 -1.20 10.76 -7.96
N ARG A 74 -2.05 11.49 -7.24
CA ARG A 74 -2.15 12.97 -7.34
C ARG A 74 -0.94 13.70 -6.77
N GLU A 75 -0.21 13.08 -5.85
CA GLU A 75 1.11 13.53 -5.40
C GLU A 75 2.20 13.32 -6.47
N GLY A 76 1.88 12.65 -7.59
CA GLY A 76 2.80 12.37 -8.69
C GLY A 76 3.67 11.14 -8.47
N LEU A 77 3.36 10.30 -7.48
CA LEU A 77 4.14 9.11 -7.16
C LEU A 77 3.80 7.97 -8.11
N GLU A 78 4.84 7.33 -8.65
CA GLU A 78 4.70 6.17 -9.52
C GLU A 78 5.08 4.87 -8.80
N PHE A 79 4.12 3.96 -8.66
CA PHE A 79 4.25 2.68 -7.95
C PHE A 79 3.26 1.65 -8.52
N GLN A 80 3.42 0.39 -8.12
CA GLN A 80 2.55 -0.71 -8.53
C GLN A 80 1.76 -1.25 -7.34
N VAL A 81 0.59 -1.84 -7.61
CA VAL A 81 -0.23 -2.52 -6.61
C VAL A 81 -0.66 -3.91 -7.09
N SER A 82 -0.78 -4.87 -6.18
CA SER A 82 -1.40 -6.16 -6.46
C SER A 82 -2.93 -6.09 -6.38
N SER A 83 -3.60 -7.12 -6.88
CA SER A 83 -5.03 -7.30 -6.61
C SER A 83 -5.29 -7.44 -5.10
N PRO A 84 -6.38 -6.84 -4.57
CA PRO A 84 -6.73 -6.95 -3.16
C PRO A 84 -7.09 -8.39 -2.79
N GLN A 85 -6.73 -8.79 -1.58
CA GLN A 85 -7.04 -10.09 -0.98
C GLN A 85 -7.74 -9.90 0.36
N VAL A 86 -8.65 -10.81 0.71
CA VAL A 86 -9.34 -10.81 2.00
C VAL A 86 -8.41 -11.34 3.09
N ILE A 87 -8.37 -10.65 4.22
CA ILE A 87 -7.65 -11.10 5.40
C ILE A 87 -8.51 -12.15 6.09
N ILE A 88 -8.13 -13.42 5.98
CA ILE A 88 -8.79 -14.51 6.69
C ILE A 88 -8.31 -14.51 8.14
N ARG A 89 -9.25 -14.53 9.07
CA ARG A 89 -8.99 -14.74 10.50
C ARG A 89 -9.62 -16.05 10.93
N GLU A 90 -8.86 -16.83 11.67
CA GLU A 90 -9.36 -18.03 12.33
C GLU A 90 -9.81 -17.63 13.74
N GLU A 91 -11.11 -17.73 14.00
CA GLU A 91 -11.69 -17.55 15.32
C GLU A 91 -12.27 -18.87 15.82
N ASN A 92 -11.67 -19.43 16.87
CA ASN A 92 -12.12 -20.65 17.57
C ASN A 92 -12.08 -21.98 16.79
N GLY A 93 -11.23 -22.12 15.76
CA GLY A 93 -10.95 -23.39 15.08
C GLY A 93 -12.06 -23.84 14.14
#